data_AF-A0A7J0CFE5-F1
#
_entry.id   AF-A0A7J0CFE5-F1
#
_cell.length_a   1.000
_cell.length_b   1.000
_cell.length_c   1.000
_cell.angle_alpha   90.00
_cell.angle_beta   90.00
_cell.angle_gamma   90.00
#
_symmetry.space_group_name_H-M   'P 1'
#
loop_
_entity.id
_entity.type
_entity.pdbx_description
1 polymer ?
#
loop_
_entity_poly.entity_id
_entity_poly.type
_entity_poly.pdbx_seq_one_letter_code
_entity_poly.pdbx_strand_id
1 'polypeptide(L)'
;MLLGGRRRRVEGPATEARLGELRPAPVTRDWPELPSDLRELLQEVEGVGFFLLPEAVRWDPEFMWRTRMSDCGGAAAWLVHEGGRRGLRSRFSFGLLVAAPYSTPHCWAEFLVDGVWVPVDPLLARALNQWGGLDPGAFPPDNTPGALFHRLTDRFTKVVSHDGIWAQVSLPTERAD
;
A
#
# COMPACT_ATOMS: atom_id res chain seq x y z
N MET A 1 10.81 -11.02 -17.90
CA MET A 1 12.24 -10.77 -17.61
C MET A 1 12.28 -9.70 -16.52
N LEU A 2 12.52 -10.09 -15.26
CA LEU A 2 12.35 -9.25 -14.07
C LEU A 2 13.64 -8.47 -13.75
N LEU A 3 13.49 -7.19 -13.39
CA LEU A 3 14.55 -6.24 -13.05
C LEU A 3 15.59 -6.82 -12.06
N GLY A 4 16.87 -6.70 -12.44
CA GLY A 4 18.05 -7.28 -11.80
C GLY A 4 18.49 -6.62 -10.50
N GLY A 5 17.60 -6.55 -9.51
CA GLY A 5 18.02 -6.28 -8.14
C GLY A 5 18.77 -7.48 -7.56
N ARG A 6 20.05 -7.30 -7.18
CA ARG A 6 20.82 -8.33 -6.47
C ARG A 6 20.13 -8.66 -5.15
N ARG A 7 19.43 -9.81 -5.09
CA ARG A 7 19.03 -10.41 -3.83
C ARG A 7 20.28 -10.98 -3.18
N ARG A 8 20.65 -10.49 -2.00
CA ARG A 8 21.67 -11.13 -1.16
C ARG A 8 20.97 -11.79 0.01
N ARG A 9 21.03 -13.13 0.07
CA ARG A 9 20.71 -13.84 1.30
C ARG A 9 21.83 -13.54 2.29
N VAL A 10 21.48 -13.01 3.45
CA VAL A 10 22.40 -12.87 4.57
C VAL A 10 22.03 -13.99 5.54
N GLU A 11 22.86 -15.01 5.62
CA GLU A 11 22.76 -16.08 6.61
C GLU A 11 23.67 -15.71 7.78
N GLY A 12 23.13 -15.69 8.99
CA GLY A 12 23.89 -15.36 10.20
C GLY A 12 23.00 -15.46 11.45
N PRO A 13 23.59 -15.60 12.65
CA PRO A 13 22.83 -15.51 13.90
C PRO A 13 22.14 -14.13 13.98
N ALA A 14 20.96 -14.04 14.61
CA ALA A 14 20.20 -12.79 14.71
C ALA A 14 21.05 -11.61 15.26
N THR A 15 22.07 -11.93 16.06
CA THR A 15 23.05 -10.99 16.63
C THR A 15 23.97 -10.33 15.59
N GLU A 16 24.12 -10.90 14.40
CA GLU A 16 24.95 -10.39 13.30
C GLU A 16 24.13 -9.74 12.18
N ALA A 17 22.80 -9.75 12.28
CA ALA A 17 21.93 -9.06 11.34
C ALA A 17 22.22 -7.55 11.41
N ARG A 18 22.77 -6.99 10.33
CA ARG A 18 22.90 -5.53 10.20
C ARG A 18 21.56 -4.96 9.76
N LEU A 19 20.99 -4.10 10.59
CA LEU A 19 19.83 -3.29 10.23
C LEU A 19 20.20 -2.41 9.04
N GLY A 20 19.47 -2.52 7.94
CA GLY A 20 19.55 -1.56 6.86
C GLY A 20 18.78 -0.30 7.26
N GLU A 21 19.42 0.85 7.18
CA GLU A 21 18.75 2.13 7.36
C GLU A 21 18.13 2.56 6.02
N LEU A 22 16.85 2.96 6.07
CA LEU A 22 16.16 3.58 4.94
C LEU A 22 15.79 5.00 5.35
N ARG A 23 16.12 5.97 4.49
CA ARG A 23 15.76 7.38 4.68
C ARG A 23 14.64 7.76 3.71
N PRO A 24 13.36 7.50 4.05
CA PRO A 24 12.25 7.96 3.23
C PRO A 24 12.11 9.48 3.39
N ALA A 25 12.00 10.19 2.27
CA ALA A 25 11.54 11.58 2.27
C ALA A 25 10.03 11.59 1.95
N PRO A 26 9.21 12.35 2.69
CA PRO A 26 7.81 12.55 2.32
C PRO A 26 7.72 13.10 0.91
N VAL A 27 6.83 12.52 0.09
CA VAL A 27 6.54 13.07 -1.22
C VAL A 27 5.49 14.16 -1.06
N THR A 28 5.94 15.38 -0.82
CA THR A 28 5.10 16.58 -0.82
C THR A 28 5.03 17.13 -2.23
N ARG A 29 3.98 16.78 -2.96
CA ARG A 29 3.66 17.38 -4.25
C ARG A 29 2.17 17.64 -4.36
N ASP A 30 1.82 18.60 -5.20
CA ASP A 30 0.46 18.73 -5.69
C ASP A 30 0.18 17.54 -6.61
N TRP A 31 -0.73 16.69 -6.16
CA TRP A 31 -1.18 15.56 -6.96
C TRP A 31 -2.22 16.05 -7.96
N PRO A 32 -2.19 15.56 -9.22
CA PRO A 32 -3.24 15.92 -10.18
C PRO A 32 -4.59 15.42 -9.67
N GLU A 33 -5.64 16.15 -10.04
CA GLU A 33 -7.01 15.75 -9.72
C GLU A 33 -7.31 14.37 -10.34
N LEU A 34 -7.94 13.48 -9.57
CA LEU A 34 -8.28 12.16 -10.09
C LEU A 34 -9.38 12.28 -11.17
N PRO A 35 -9.21 11.67 -12.35
CA PRO A 35 -10.27 11.63 -13.37
C PRO A 35 -11.54 10.93 -12.85
N SER A 36 -12.69 11.23 -13.45
CA SER A 36 -13.99 10.73 -12.97
C SER A 36 -14.10 9.20 -13.01
N ASP A 37 -13.57 8.56 -14.05
CA ASP A 37 -13.53 7.10 -14.19
C ASP A 37 -12.71 6.40 -13.09
N LEU A 38 -11.61 7.03 -12.65
CA LEU A 38 -10.83 6.58 -11.50
C LEU A 38 -11.62 6.79 -10.20
N ARG A 39 -12.27 7.94 -10.00
CA ARG A 39 -13.10 8.17 -8.81
C ARG A 39 -14.25 7.17 -8.69
N GLU A 40 -14.94 6.88 -9.79
CA GLU A 40 -15.98 5.85 -9.87
C GLU A 40 -15.41 4.47 -9.47
N LEU A 41 -14.22 4.11 -9.97
CA LEU A 41 -13.54 2.88 -9.57
C LEU A 41 -13.23 2.85 -8.07
N LEU A 42 -12.75 3.95 -7.48
CA LEU A 42 -12.47 4.01 -6.04
C LEU A 42 -13.74 3.87 -5.18
N GLN A 43 -14.88 4.36 -5.67
CA GLN A 43 -16.17 4.23 -5.00
C GLN A 43 -16.71 2.79 -5.01
N GLU A 44 -16.28 1.92 -5.91
CA GLU A 44 -16.79 0.54 -5.94
C GLU A 44 -16.37 -0.31 -4.73
N VAL A 45 -15.26 0.05 -4.09
CA VAL A 45 -14.87 -0.57 -2.82
C VAL A 45 -15.56 0.10 -1.63
N GLU A 46 -16.50 1.03 -1.86
CA GLU A 46 -17.37 1.56 -0.82
C GLU A 46 -18.14 0.41 -0.15
N GLY A 47 -18.17 0.41 1.19
CA GLY A 47 -18.68 -0.71 1.98
C GLY A 47 -17.76 -1.92 2.17
N VAL A 48 -16.60 -2.01 1.50
CA VAL A 48 -15.56 -2.98 1.88
C VAL A 48 -14.79 -2.48 3.10
N GLY A 49 -14.75 -3.26 4.18
CA GLY A 49 -13.99 -2.96 5.40
C GLY A 49 -12.52 -3.35 5.30
N PHE A 50 -11.67 -2.62 6.02
CA PHE A 50 -10.22 -2.85 6.10
C PHE A 50 -9.87 -3.77 7.26
N PHE A 51 -9.31 -4.95 6.98
CA PHE A 51 -8.94 -5.95 7.98
C PHE A 51 -7.54 -6.50 7.71
N LEU A 52 -6.87 -7.00 8.73
CA LEU A 52 -5.66 -7.79 8.55
C LEU A 52 -6.08 -9.24 8.23
N LEU A 53 -5.86 -9.67 6.99
CA LEU A 53 -6.30 -10.98 6.52
C LEU A 53 -5.15 -11.98 6.47
N PRO A 54 -5.41 -13.27 6.75
CA PRO A 54 -4.44 -14.34 6.52
C PRO A 54 -3.99 -14.43 5.05
N GLU A 55 -2.73 -14.83 4.81
CA GLU A 55 -2.15 -14.98 3.46
C GLU A 55 -3.02 -15.86 2.53
N ALA A 56 -3.71 -16.86 3.11
CA ALA A 56 -4.57 -17.80 2.39
C ALA A 56 -5.79 -17.16 1.72
N VAL A 57 -6.29 -16.02 2.21
CA VAL A 57 -7.53 -15.40 1.72
C VAL A 57 -7.35 -13.97 1.24
N ARG A 58 -6.26 -13.29 1.63
CA ARG A 58 -6.06 -11.86 1.32
C ARG A 58 -5.98 -11.54 -0.18
N TRP A 59 -5.64 -12.52 -1.01
CA TRP A 59 -5.51 -12.38 -2.46
C TRP A 59 -6.72 -12.91 -3.23
N ASP A 60 -7.76 -13.37 -2.52
CA ASP A 60 -8.96 -13.93 -3.12
C ASP A 60 -10.02 -12.83 -3.35
N PRO A 61 -10.25 -12.39 -4.60
CA PRO A 61 -11.26 -11.38 -4.88
C PRO A 61 -12.68 -11.88 -4.61
N GLU A 62 -12.95 -13.19 -4.73
CA GLU A 62 -14.26 -13.74 -4.39
C GLU A 62 -14.51 -13.61 -2.89
N PHE A 63 -13.51 -13.92 -2.06
CA PHE A 63 -13.59 -13.69 -0.61
C PHE A 63 -13.89 -12.23 -0.29
N MET A 64 -13.15 -11.30 -0.90
CA MET A 64 -13.36 -9.86 -0.69
C MET A 64 -14.81 -9.44 -0.99
N TRP A 65 -15.36 -9.85 -2.13
CA TRP A 65 -16.71 -9.43 -2.52
C TRP A 65 -17.82 -10.15 -1.76
N ARG A 66 -17.63 -11.44 -1.45
CA ARG A 66 -18.58 -12.23 -0.66
C ARG A 66 -18.67 -11.74 0.78
N THR A 67 -17.55 -11.32 1.38
CA THR A 67 -17.49 -10.96 2.81
C THR A 67 -17.46 -9.46 3.07
N ARG A 68 -17.21 -8.64 2.04
CA ARG A 68 -16.93 -7.21 2.18
C ARG A 68 -15.75 -6.92 3.11
N MET A 69 -14.76 -7.81 3.14
CA MET A 69 -13.53 -7.66 3.92
C MET A 69 -12.32 -7.70 2.99
N SER A 70 -11.38 -6.78 3.17
CA SER A 70 -10.13 -6.79 2.40
C SER A 70 -8.99 -6.21 3.23
N ASP A 71 -7.76 -6.50 2.81
CA ASP A 71 -6.56 -5.86 3.32
C ASP A 71 -5.92 -4.98 2.24
N CYS A 72 -4.82 -4.30 2.58
CA CYS A 72 -4.14 -3.39 1.65
C CYS A 72 -3.67 -4.07 0.36
N GLY A 73 -3.28 -5.34 0.45
CA GLY A 73 -2.84 -6.13 -0.70
C GLY A 73 -4.00 -6.55 -1.59
N GLY A 74 -5.05 -7.09 -1.00
CA GLY A 74 -6.26 -7.52 -1.73
C GLY A 74 -6.92 -6.36 -2.47
N ALA A 75 -7.13 -5.24 -1.78
CA ALA A 75 -7.73 -4.05 -2.37
C ALA A 75 -6.85 -3.44 -3.49
N ALA A 76 -5.54 -3.32 -3.27
CA ALA A 76 -4.63 -2.81 -4.29
C ALA A 76 -4.59 -3.73 -5.53
N ALA A 77 -4.55 -5.05 -5.34
CA ALA A 77 -4.56 -6.02 -6.43
C ALA A 77 -5.87 -5.93 -7.24
N TRP A 78 -7.01 -5.82 -6.55
CA TRP A 78 -8.31 -5.65 -7.21
C TRP A 78 -8.39 -4.34 -7.99
N LEU A 79 -8.00 -3.21 -7.40
CA LEU A 79 -7.99 -1.90 -8.06
C LEU A 79 -7.12 -1.89 -9.32
N VAL A 80 -5.94 -2.51 -9.26
CA VAL A 80 -5.04 -2.59 -10.42
C VAL A 80 -5.66 -3.44 -11.52
N HIS A 81 -6.23 -4.61 -11.16
CA HIS A 81 -6.91 -5.48 -12.11
C HIS A 81 -8.08 -4.79 -12.80
N GLU A 82 -8.98 -4.20 -12.00
CA GLU A 82 -10.19 -3.56 -12.49
C GLU A 82 -9.89 -2.28 -13.27
N GLY A 83 -8.90 -1.49 -12.82
CA GLY A 83 -8.38 -0.36 -13.57
C GLY A 83 -7.86 -0.77 -14.95
N GLY A 84 -7.09 -1.85 -15.02
CA GLY A 84 -6.61 -2.41 -16.28
C GLY A 84 -7.76 -2.84 -17.20
N ARG A 85 -8.81 -3.45 -16.65
CA ARG A 85 -10.03 -3.82 -17.40
C ARG A 85 -10.74 -2.61 -18.00
N ARG A 86 -10.66 -1.45 -17.35
CA ARG A 86 -11.21 -0.15 -17.82
C ARG A 86 -10.28 0.62 -18.76
N GLY A 87 -9.07 0.11 -19.03
CA GLY A 87 -8.08 0.81 -19.83
C GLY A 87 -7.29 1.89 -19.06
N LEU A 88 -7.45 1.96 -17.74
CA LEU A 88 -6.66 2.84 -16.89
C LEU A 88 -5.25 2.28 -16.75
N ARG A 89 -4.24 3.13 -16.91
CA ARG A 89 -2.85 2.75 -16.67
C ARG A 89 -2.61 2.64 -15.17
N SER A 90 -2.65 1.43 -14.64
CA SER A 90 -2.48 1.11 -13.23
C SER A 90 -1.22 0.27 -12.98
N ARG A 91 -0.70 0.30 -11.75
CA ARG A 91 0.31 -0.63 -11.27
C ARG A 91 0.17 -0.92 -9.78
N PHE A 92 0.57 -2.12 -9.39
CA PHE A 92 0.69 -2.50 -7.99
C PHE A 92 1.95 -1.89 -7.39
N SER A 93 1.86 -1.48 -6.12
CA SER A 93 2.99 -0.97 -5.37
C SER A 93 3.04 -1.58 -3.98
N PHE A 94 4.26 -1.95 -3.58
CA PHE A 94 4.58 -2.41 -2.24
C PHE A 94 5.67 -1.52 -1.66
N GLY A 95 5.52 -1.16 -0.39
CA GLY A 95 6.49 -0.34 0.31
C GLY A 95 6.11 -0.12 1.76
N LEU A 96 6.25 1.12 2.23
CA LEU A 96 5.99 1.49 3.61
C LEU A 96 4.89 2.56 3.70
N LEU A 97 4.01 2.40 4.68
CA LEU A 97 3.30 3.51 5.30
C LEU A 97 4.26 4.15 6.31
N VAL A 98 4.76 5.34 6.00
CA VAL A 98 5.79 6.02 6.78
C VAL A 98 5.13 6.84 7.88
N ALA A 99 5.38 6.44 9.13
CA ALA A 99 4.90 7.14 10.31
C ALA A 99 5.88 6.95 11.47
N ALA A 100 6.09 7.99 12.26
CA ALA A 100 6.79 7.86 13.54
C ALA A 100 5.78 7.47 14.64
N PRO A 101 6.14 6.60 15.60
CA PRO A 101 7.47 6.00 15.80
C PRO A 101 7.71 4.69 15.03
N TYR A 102 6.73 4.20 14.27
CA TYR A 102 6.84 2.96 13.54
C TYR A 102 6.18 3.01 12.17
N SER A 103 6.96 2.70 11.13
CA SER A 103 6.45 2.50 9.77
C SER A 103 5.99 1.05 9.59
N THR A 104 5.00 0.84 8.74
CA THR A 104 4.43 -0.50 8.51
C THR A 104 4.51 -0.87 7.03
N PRO A 105 4.90 -2.09 6.67
CA PRO A 105 4.81 -2.57 5.28
C PRO A 105 3.38 -2.47 4.75
N HIS A 106 3.22 -1.90 3.56
CA HIS A 106 1.92 -1.57 3.00
C HIS A 106 1.87 -1.81 1.49
N CYS A 107 0.67 -2.08 0.97
CA CYS A 107 0.39 -2.20 -0.46
C CYS A 107 -0.63 -1.15 -0.89
N TRP A 108 -0.48 -0.61 -2.09
CA TRP A 108 -1.44 0.33 -2.68
C TRP A 108 -1.45 0.19 -4.20
N ALA A 109 -2.46 0.75 -4.84
CA ALA A 109 -2.52 0.90 -6.29
C ALA A 109 -1.97 2.28 -6.68
N GLU A 110 -1.29 2.36 -7.83
CA GLU A 110 -0.93 3.64 -8.44
C GLU A 110 -1.52 3.72 -9.83
N PHE A 111 -2.06 4.89 -10.19
CA PHE A 111 -2.64 5.18 -11.49
C PHE A 111 -1.89 6.31 -12.16
N LEU A 112 -1.66 6.21 -13.48
CA LEU A 112 -1.03 7.28 -14.24
C LEU A 112 -2.07 8.33 -14.61
N VAL A 113 -1.96 9.51 -14.00
CA VAL A 113 -2.81 10.69 -14.24
C VAL A 113 -1.90 11.84 -14.65
N ASP A 114 -2.14 12.46 -15.79
CA ASP A 114 -1.34 13.59 -16.31
C ASP A 114 0.18 13.35 -16.28
N GLY A 115 0.60 12.12 -16.59
CA GLY A 115 2.00 11.70 -16.58
C GLY A 115 2.59 11.40 -15.19
N VAL A 116 1.79 11.54 -14.12
CA VAL A 116 2.17 11.30 -12.73
C VAL A 116 1.56 10.00 -12.23
N TRP A 117 2.36 9.16 -11.59
CA TRP A 117 1.84 7.99 -10.86
C TRP A 117 1.26 8.42 -9.51
N VAL A 118 -0.06 8.51 -9.45
CA VAL A 118 -0.81 8.91 -8.26
C VAL A 118 -1.17 7.67 -7.45
N PRO A 119 -0.72 7.57 -6.18
CA PRO A 119 -1.11 6.47 -5.32
C PRO A 119 -2.54 6.66 -4.80
N VAL A 120 -3.28 5.57 -4.72
CA VAL A 120 -4.65 5.56 -4.21
C VAL A 120 -4.82 4.39 -3.24
N ASP A 121 -5.49 4.67 -2.12
CA ASP A 121 -5.88 3.66 -1.15
C ASP A 121 -7.15 4.11 -0.40
N PRO A 122 -8.33 3.89 -0.99
CA PRO A 122 -9.60 4.29 -0.39
C PRO A 122 -9.95 3.48 0.87
N LEU A 123 -9.33 2.32 1.10
CA LEU A 123 -9.54 1.55 2.33
C LEU A 123 -8.77 2.19 3.48
N LEU A 124 -7.48 2.50 3.27
CA LEU A 124 -6.67 3.17 4.27
C LEU A 124 -7.23 4.56 4.59
N ALA A 125 -7.59 5.36 3.59
CA ALA A 125 -8.14 6.69 3.82
C ALA A 125 -9.39 6.65 4.72
N ARG A 126 -10.31 5.70 4.47
CA ARG A 126 -11.48 5.49 5.35
C ARG A 126 -11.10 4.99 6.73
N ALA A 127 -10.16 4.05 6.84
CA ALA A 127 -9.69 3.56 8.12
C ALA A 127 -9.07 4.71 8.96
N LEU A 128 -8.31 5.60 8.34
CA LEU A 128 -7.74 6.78 9.01
C LEU A 128 -8.82 7.80 9.41
N ASN A 129 -9.86 8.00 8.59
CA ASN A 129 -10.98 8.86 8.94
C ASN A 129 -11.81 8.29 10.12
N GLN A 130 -12.09 6.99 10.08
CA GLN A 130 -12.95 6.33 11.07
C GLN A 130 -12.25 6.04 12.40
N TRP A 131 -10.98 5.63 12.35
CA TRP A 131 -10.24 5.17 13.53
C TRP A 131 -9.06 6.08 13.90
N GLY A 132 -8.50 6.79 12.91
CA GLY A 132 -7.39 7.73 13.11
C GLY A 132 -7.83 9.15 13.45
N GLY A 133 -9.13 9.46 13.35
CA GLY A 133 -9.67 10.79 13.66
C GLY A 133 -9.32 11.87 12.64
N LEU A 134 -8.96 11.50 11.41
CA LEU A 134 -8.78 12.46 10.33
C LEU A 134 -10.13 13.05 9.89
N ASP A 135 -10.15 14.33 9.55
CA ASP A 135 -11.32 15.01 9.00
C ASP A 135 -11.62 14.48 7.58
N PRO A 136 -12.78 13.84 7.35
CA PRO A 136 -13.15 13.35 6.03
C PRO A 136 -13.27 14.45 4.98
N GLY A 137 -13.55 15.70 5.37
CA GLY A 137 -13.60 16.84 4.45
C GLY A 137 -12.22 17.27 3.96
N ALA A 138 -11.19 17.11 4.80
CA ALA A 138 -9.80 17.41 4.44
C ALA A 138 -9.10 16.22 3.78
N PHE A 139 -9.47 14.99 4.14
CA PHE A 139 -8.88 13.73 3.67
C PHE A 139 -9.96 12.78 3.12
N PRO A 140 -10.62 13.12 1.99
CA PRO A 140 -11.68 12.27 1.47
C PRO A 140 -11.10 10.98 0.86
N PRO A 141 -11.84 9.85 0.89
CA PRO A 141 -11.35 8.55 0.40
C PRO A 141 -11.02 8.47 -1.09
N ASP A 142 -11.55 9.38 -1.89
CA ASP A 142 -11.29 9.55 -3.31
C ASP A 142 -10.14 10.52 -3.61
N ASN A 143 -9.32 10.83 -2.59
CA ASN A 143 -8.08 11.58 -2.71
C ASN A 143 -6.87 10.68 -2.38
N THR A 144 -5.67 11.18 -2.65
CA THR A 144 -4.42 10.43 -2.50
C THR A 144 -3.79 10.61 -1.12
N PRO A 145 -3.55 9.54 -0.36
CA PRO A 145 -2.71 9.57 0.85
C PRO A 145 -1.21 9.50 0.51
N GLY A 146 -0.81 9.92 -0.70
CA GLY A 146 0.51 9.65 -1.27
C GLY A 146 1.70 10.20 -0.49
N ALA A 147 1.53 11.22 0.35
CA ALA A 147 2.58 11.72 1.21
C ALA A 147 3.02 10.70 2.28
N LEU A 148 2.16 9.74 2.61
CA LEU A 148 2.43 8.70 3.60
C LEU A 148 3.18 7.50 3.03
N PHE A 149 3.31 7.39 1.69
CA PHE A 149 3.83 6.19 1.06
C PHE A 149 5.27 6.33 0.61
N HIS A 150 6.06 5.30 0.89
CA HIS A 150 7.39 5.12 0.32
C HIS A 150 7.48 3.80 -0.43
N ARG A 151 7.54 3.86 -1.76
CA ARG A 151 7.55 2.69 -2.65
C ARG A 151 8.89 1.96 -2.62
N LEU A 152 8.85 0.63 -2.46
CA LEU A 152 10.03 -0.24 -2.54
C LEU A 152 10.06 -1.07 -3.83
N THR A 153 8.93 -1.60 -4.27
CA THR A 153 8.86 -2.47 -5.47
C THR A 153 7.43 -2.52 -6.05
N ASP A 154 7.28 -3.08 -7.25
CA ASP A 154 6.02 -3.33 -7.97
C ASP A 154 5.30 -4.65 -7.61
N ARG A 155 5.81 -5.39 -6.63
CA ARG A 155 5.28 -6.70 -6.25
C ARG A 155 5.33 -6.86 -4.74
N PHE A 156 4.37 -7.58 -4.18
CA PHE A 156 4.42 -7.94 -2.77
C PHE A 156 5.73 -8.66 -2.45
N THR A 157 6.39 -8.24 -1.36
CA THR A 157 7.65 -8.84 -0.89
C THR A 157 7.61 -8.96 0.63
N LYS A 158 8.00 -10.12 1.16
CA LYS A 158 8.11 -10.33 2.60
C LYS A 158 9.35 -9.57 3.11
N VAL A 159 9.14 -8.49 3.87
CA VAL A 159 10.23 -7.69 4.46
C VAL A 159 10.92 -8.46 5.58
N VAL A 160 10.14 -9.16 6.39
CA VAL A 160 10.62 -10.10 7.43
C VAL A 160 9.82 -11.38 7.32
N SER A 161 10.48 -12.53 7.48
CA SER A 161 9.80 -13.83 7.49
C SER A 161 10.41 -14.77 8.52
N HIS A 162 9.58 -15.62 9.12
CA HIS A 162 9.99 -16.76 9.95
C HIS A 162 9.55 -18.04 9.23
N ASP A 163 10.49 -18.94 8.93
CA ASP A 163 10.24 -20.16 8.14
C ASP A 163 9.49 -19.93 6.81
N GLY A 164 9.80 -18.80 6.14
CA GLY A 164 9.16 -18.40 4.88
C GLY A 164 7.74 -17.83 5.04
N ILE A 165 7.18 -17.85 6.25
CA ILE A 165 5.91 -17.22 6.60
C ILE A 165 6.17 -15.74 6.86
N TRP A 166 5.35 -14.86 6.30
CA TRP A 166 5.50 -13.42 6.52
C TRP A 166 5.28 -13.09 7.99
N ALA A 167 6.24 -12.39 8.61
CA ALA A 167 6.07 -11.83 9.94
C ALA A 167 5.54 -10.40 9.80
N GLN A 168 4.39 -10.12 10.43
CA GLN A 168 3.93 -8.74 10.59
C GLN A 168 4.89 -8.02 11.51
N VAL A 169 5.51 -6.96 11.00
CA VAL A 169 6.50 -6.18 11.72
C VAL A 169 6.21 -4.69 11.56
N SER A 170 6.55 -3.96 12.60
CA SER A 170 6.61 -2.51 12.63
C SER A 170 8.10 -2.12 12.60
N LEU A 171 8.47 -1.20 11.72
CA LEU A 171 9.84 -0.75 11.54
C LEU A 171 10.06 0.55 12.33
N PRO A 172 10.97 0.57 13.33
CA PRO A 172 11.30 1.79 14.06
C PRO A 172 11.60 2.95 13.10
N THR A 173 10.97 4.09 13.33
CA THR A 173 11.02 5.25 12.45
C THR A 173 11.22 6.50 13.27
N GLU A 174 12.34 7.17 13.02
CA GLU A 174 12.73 8.40 13.69
C GLU A 174 12.58 9.58 12.71
N ARG A 175 12.30 10.77 13.25
CA ARG A 175 12.38 12.00 12.46
C ARG A 175 13.86 12.39 12.37
N ALA A 176 14.33 12.71 11.18
CA ALA A 176 15.65 13.32 11.03
C ALA A 176 15.59 14.75 11.58
N ASP A 177 16.53 15.09 12.45
CA ASP A 177 16.75 16.45 12.97
C ASP A 177 17.25 17.41 11.88
#